data_AF-A0A841K207-F1
#
_entry.id   AF-A0A841K207-F1
#
_cell.length_a   1.000
_cell.length_b   1.000
_cell.length_c   1.000
_cell.angle_alpha   90.00
_cell.angle_beta   90.00
_cell.angle_gamma   90.00
#
_symmetry.space_group_name_H-M   'P 1'
#
loop_
_entity.id
_entity.type
_entity.pdbx_description
1 polymer ?
#
loop_
_entity_poly.entity_id
_entity_poly.type
_entity_poly.pdbx_seq_one_letter_code
_entity_poly.pdbx_strand_id
1 'polypeptide(L)'
;MPMLNIPIPRSLEIALANQARSTGQSVAQLVSSTLAHCLNVPLHTLFQVSTSGALVKGVYEGAVSAGVLKQHGNFGLGTFEDLDGEMAILDGHIYQAKGDGTVVEVPLSSLDGAAPL
;
A
#
# COMPACT_ATOMS: atom_id res chain seq x y z
N MET A 1 19.75 -13.71 -2.83
CA MET A 1 18.73 -13.47 -3.88
C MET A 1 19.42 -13.52 -5.23
N PRO A 2 18.85 -14.17 -6.25
CA PRO A 2 19.44 -14.16 -7.60
C PRO A 2 19.44 -12.73 -8.17
N MET A 3 20.49 -12.38 -8.93
CA MET A 3 20.60 -11.08 -9.60
C MET A 3 20.38 -11.23 -11.10
N LEU A 4 19.54 -10.36 -11.67
CA LEU A 4 19.31 -10.26 -13.11
C LEU A 4 20.17 -9.11 -13.66
N ASN A 5 21.22 -9.43 -14.42
CA ASN A 5 22.07 -8.43 -15.07
C ASN A 5 21.92 -8.52 -16.58
N ILE A 6 21.04 -7.66 -17.13
CA ILE A 6 20.74 -7.61 -18.57
C ILE A 6 20.79 -6.15 -19.01
N PRO A 7 21.52 -5.81 -20.09
CA PRO A 7 21.47 -4.46 -20.65
C PRO A 7 20.07 -4.17 -21.21
N ILE A 8 19.53 -3.01 -20.85
CA ILE A 8 18.21 -2.55 -21.32
C ILE A 8 18.36 -1.33 -22.25
N PRO A 9 17.41 -1.09 -23.17
CA PRO A 9 17.40 0.12 -23.98
C PRO A 9 17.30 1.38 -23.11
N ARG A 10 17.94 2.48 -23.54
CA ARG A 10 17.92 3.76 -22.82
C ARG A 10 16.51 4.34 -22.62
N SER A 11 15.60 4.07 -23.57
CA SER A 11 14.19 4.44 -23.43
C SER A 11 13.53 3.79 -22.21
N LEU A 12 13.85 2.53 -21.92
CA LEU A 12 13.31 1.80 -20.78
C LEU A 12 13.93 2.27 -19.47
N GLU A 13 15.24 2.55 -19.47
CA GLU A 13 15.92 3.17 -18.32
C GLU A 13 15.27 4.50 -17.93
N ILE A 14 15.02 5.38 -18.90
CA ILE A 14 14.35 6.67 -18.68
C ILE A 14 12.92 6.46 -18.15
N ALA A 15 12.16 5.55 -18.75
CA ALA A 15 10.80 5.24 -18.31
C ALA A 15 10.76 4.75 -16.85
N LEU A 16 11.64 3.81 -16.49
CA LEU A 16 11.78 3.31 -15.12
C LEU A 16 12.16 4.42 -14.14
N ALA A 17 13.11 5.29 -14.51
CA ALA A 17 13.55 6.40 -13.67
C ALA A 17 12.43 7.45 -13.45
N ASN A 18 11.61 7.71 -14.47
CA ASN A 18 10.47 8.62 -14.35
C ASN A 18 9.37 8.02 -13.48
N GLN A 19 9.06 6.73 -13.68
CA GLN A 19 8.03 6.05 -12.91
C GLN A 19 8.41 5.90 -11.44
N ALA A 20 9.69 5.58 -11.15
CA ALA A 20 10.23 5.54 -9.79
C ALA A 20 10.04 6.88 -9.06
N ARG A 21 10.32 8.01 -9.73
CA ARG A 21 10.09 9.34 -9.16
C ARG A 21 8.61 9.64 -8.92
N SER A 22 7.74 9.26 -9.85
CA SER A 22 6.30 9.55 -9.74
C SER A 22 5.58 8.71 -8.67
N THR A 23 6.07 7.50 -8.40
CA THR A 23 5.44 6.53 -7.49
C THR A 23 6.13 6.44 -6.13
N GLY A 24 7.33 7.00 -5.99
CA GLY A 24 8.18 6.84 -4.80
C GLY A 24 8.78 5.44 -4.65
N GLN A 25 8.54 4.52 -5.59
CA GLN A 25 9.07 3.16 -5.55
C GLN A 25 10.51 3.09 -6.10
N SER A 26 11.28 2.13 -5.60
CA SER A 26 12.61 1.84 -6.17
C SER A 26 12.49 1.16 -7.54
N VAL A 27 13.50 1.35 -8.40
CA VAL A 27 13.58 0.65 -9.70
C VAL A 27 13.50 -0.87 -9.52
N ALA A 28 14.11 -1.40 -8.46
CA ALA A 28 14.07 -2.83 -8.15
C ALA A 28 12.63 -3.32 -7.87
N GLN A 29 11.84 -2.55 -7.13
CA GLN A 29 10.42 -2.87 -6.87
C GLN A 29 9.60 -2.82 -8.16
N LEU A 30 9.77 -1.77 -8.97
CA LEU A 30 9.06 -1.64 -10.25
C LEU A 30 9.38 -2.78 -11.22
N VAL A 31 10.66 -3.14 -11.36
CA VAL A 31 11.08 -4.25 -12.23
C VAL A 31 10.54 -5.58 -11.70
N SER A 32 10.63 -5.82 -10.39
CA SER A 32 10.14 -7.06 -9.79
C SER A 32 8.62 -7.20 -9.93
N SER A 33 7.85 -6.14 -9.67
CA SER A 33 6.39 -6.16 -9.78
C SER A 33 5.93 -6.33 -11.23
N THR A 34 6.59 -5.64 -12.18
CA THR A 34 6.28 -5.76 -13.61
C THR A 34 6.60 -7.17 -14.13
N LEU A 35 7.76 -7.71 -13.79
CA LEU A 35 8.13 -9.08 -14.18
C LEU A 35 7.18 -10.11 -13.57
N ALA A 36 6.83 -9.94 -12.30
CA ALA A 36 5.88 -10.82 -11.64
C ALA A 36 4.50 -10.79 -12.30
N HIS A 37 4.01 -9.59 -12.64
CA HIS A 37 2.77 -9.40 -13.37
C HIS A 37 2.82 -10.05 -14.76
N CYS A 38 3.85 -9.78 -15.55
CA CYS A 38 4.01 -10.33 -16.90
C CYS A 38 4.17 -11.86 -16.92
N LEU A 39 4.83 -12.43 -15.92
CA LEU A 39 5.07 -13.87 -15.80
C LEU A 39 3.97 -14.58 -15.01
N ASN A 40 2.96 -13.85 -14.53
CA ASN A 40 1.87 -14.35 -13.71
C ASN A 40 2.35 -15.14 -12.48
N VAL A 41 3.42 -14.67 -11.84
CA VAL A 41 3.96 -15.23 -10.59
C VAL A 41 3.67 -14.31 -9.41
N PRO A 42 3.29 -14.84 -8.24
CA PRO A 42 3.00 -14.01 -7.09
C PRO A 42 4.28 -13.36 -6.55
N LEU A 43 4.29 -12.02 -6.47
CA LEU A 43 5.32 -11.26 -5.76
C LEU A 43 4.72 -10.71 -4.46
N HIS A 44 5.05 -11.36 -3.35
CA HIS A 44 4.59 -10.92 -2.03
C HIS A 44 5.39 -9.68 -1.62
N THR A 45 4.77 -8.51 -1.74
CA THR A 45 5.36 -7.22 -1.35
C THR A 45 4.64 -6.72 -0.11
N LEU A 46 5.39 -6.24 0.89
CA LEU A 46 4.82 -5.57 2.06
C LEU A 46 4.71 -4.08 1.74
N PHE A 47 3.50 -3.52 1.87
CA PHE A 47 3.27 -2.09 1.84
C PHE A 47 2.91 -1.61 3.24
N GLN A 48 3.55 -0.54 3.68
CA GLN A 48 3.27 0.07 4.98
C GLN A 48 3.20 1.57 4.80
N VAL A 49 2.09 2.16 5.24
CA VAL A 49 1.94 3.60 5.39
C VAL A 49 2.42 3.96 6.80
N SER A 50 3.11 5.09 6.92
CA SER A 50 3.70 5.56 8.18
C SER A 50 4.75 4.58 8.79
N THR A 51 5.17 4.88 10.02
CA THR A 51 5.99 3.98 10.83
C THR A 51 5.36 3.83 12.20
N SER A 52 5.46 2.66 12.83
CA SER A 52 5.00 2.43 14.20
C SER A 52 5.55 3.48 15.19
N GLY A 53 6.76 3.98 14.95
CA GLY A 53 7.37 5.06 15.75
C GLY A 53 6.73 6.44 15.58
N ALA A 54 6.05 6.72 14.46
CA ALA A 54 5.29 7.96 14.24
C ALA A 54 3.93 7.90 14.97
N LEU A 55 3.27 6.75 14.94
CA LEU A 55 2.06 6.46 15.72
C LEU A 55 2.29 6.61 17.23
N VAL A 56 3.37 6.04 17.77
CA VAL A 56 3.74 6.14 19.19
C VAL A 56 4.05 7.59 19.61
N LYS A 57 4.42 8.46 18.67
CA LYS A 57 4.72 9.88 18.93
C LYS A 57 3.50 10.80 18.78
N GLY A 58 2.31 10.25 18.53
CA GLY A 58 1.07 11.02 18.43
C GLY A 58 0.88 11.74 17.09
N VAL A 59 1.58 11.33 16.03
CA VAL A 59 1.35 11.84 14.68
C VAL A 59 0.23 11.00 14.06
N TYR A 60 -1.01 11.49 14.20
CA TYR A 60 -2.22 10.87 13.64
C TYR A 60 -2.65 11.49 12.31
N GLU A 61 -1.94 12.51 11.82
CA GLU A 61 -2.13 13.09 10.49
C GLU A 61 -1.11 12.46 9.51
N GLY A 62 -1.60 11.55 8.68
CA GLY A 62 -0.81 10.80 7.69
C GLY A 62 -1.69 10.01 6.73
N ALA A 63 -2.91 10.52 6.49
CA ALA A 63 -3.98 9.87 5.77
C ALA A 63 -3.57 9.42 4.35
N VAL A 64 -3.66 8.12 4.09
CA VAL A 64 -3.64 7.56 2.74
C VAL A 64 -5.04 7.09 2.40
N SER A 65 -5.58 7.48 1.25
CA SER A 65 -6.94 7.03 0.90
C SER A 65 -6.96 5.51 0.72
N ALA A 66 -8.08 4.88 1.08
CA ALA A 66 -8.27 3.45 0.87
C ALA A 66 -8.09 3.01 -0.60
N GLY A 67 -8.39 3.92 -1.55
CA GLY A 67 -8.12 3.70 -2.97
C GLY A 67 -6.64 3.49 -3.26
N VAL A 68 -5.74 4.19 -2.56
CA VAL A 68 -4.29 3.98 -2.66
C VAL A 68 -3.87 2.69 -1.98
N LEU A 69 -4.44 2.32 -0.83
CA LEU A 69 -4.15 1.02 -0.20
C LEU A 69 -4.49 -0.16 -1.10
N LYS A 70 -5.64 -0.13 -1.78
CA LYS A 70 -6.04 -1.21 -2.71
C LYS A 70 -5.17 -1.31 -3.95
N GLN A 71 -4.41 -0.27 -4.31
CA GLN A 71 -3.38 -0.37 -5.35
C GLN A 71 -2.18 -1.20 -4.90
N HIS A 72 -1.99 -1.37 -3.59
CA HIS A 72 -0.83 -2.04 -3.00
C HIS A 72 -1.13 -3.45 -2.48
N GLY A 73 -2.41 -3.83 -2.34
CA GLY A 73 -2.78 -5.19 -1.99
C GLY A 73 -4.27 -5.35 -1.67
N ASN A 74 -4.68 -6.60 -1.46
CA ASN A 74 -6.02 -6.99 -1.05
C ASN A 74 -6.06 -7.60 0.37
N PHE A 75 -4.93 -7.62 1.06
CA PHE A 75 -4.79 -8.13 2.41
C PHE A 75 -3.90 -7.18 3.23
N GLY A 76 -4.31 -6.87 4.46
CA GLY A 76 -3.58 -5.93 5.31
C GLY A 76 -4.28 -5.64 6.62
N LEU A 77 -3.60 -4.85 7.45
CA LEU A 77 -4.08 -4.37 8.74
C LEU A 77 -3.55 -2.96 8.99
N GLY A 78 -4.23 -2.19 9.82
CA GLY A 78 -3.85 -0.82 10.16
C GLY A 78 -4.87 -0.19 11.11
N THR A 79 -4.91 1.13 11.15
CA THR A 79 -5.89 1.90 11.93
C THR A 79 -6.49 2.99 11.06
N PHE A 80 -7.60 3.56 11.51
CA PHE A 80 -8.15 4.78 10.93
C PHE A 80 -7.51 6.02 11.56
N GLU A 81 -7.70 7.17 10.90
CA GLU A 81 -7.43 8.49 11.46
C GLU A 81 -8.01 8.66 12.87
N ASP A 82 -7.33 9.44 13.71
CA ASP A 82 -7.65 9.62 15.13
C ASP A 82 -7.71 8.33 15.97
N LEU A 83 -7.15 7.23 15.47
CA LEU A 83 -7.26 5.90 16.08
C LEU A 83 -8.71 5.44 16.27
N ASP A 84 -9.61 5.79 15.33
CA ASP A 84 -11.00 5.30 15.32
C ASP A 84 -11.05 3.82 14.95
N GLY A 85 -10.60 2.97 15.87
CA GLY A 85 -10.64 1.52 15.72
C GLY A 85 -9.60 0.94 14.75
N GLU A 86 -9.63 -0.38 14.66
CA GLU A 86 -8.68 -1.18 13.88
C GLU A 86 -9.21 -1.44 12.48
N MET A 87 -8.33 -1.35 11.50
CA MET A 87 -8.61 -1.68 10.11
C MET A 87 -8.11 -3.09 9.78
N ALA A 88 -8.95 -3.87 9.12
CA ALA A 88 -8.56 -5.12 8.46
C ALA A 88 -8.96 -5.09 6.98
N ILE A 89 -8.06 -5.52 6.09
CA ILE A 89 -8.35 -5.70 4.67
C ILE A 89 -8.33 -7.20 4.38
N LEU A 90 -9.43 -7.74 3.86
CA LEU A 90 -9.57 -9.15 3.50
C LEU A 90 -10.23 -9.26 2.13
N ASP A 91 -9.58 -9.92 1.18
CA ASP A 91 -10.03 -10.06 -0.21
C ASP A 91 -10.42 -8.72 -0.86
N GLY A 92 -9.74 -7.64 -0.45
CA GLY A 92 -9.98 -6.29 -0.93
C GLY A 92 -11.19 -5.59 -0.32
N HIS A 93 -11.90 -6.22 0.61
CA HIS A 93 -12.91 -5.61 1.47
C HIS A 93 -12.23 -5.00 2.69
N ILE A 94 -12.72 -3.85 3.14
CA ILE A 94 -12.15 -3.10 4.27
C ILE A 94 -13.14 -3.15 5.41
N TYR A 95 -12.68 -3.56 6.58
CA TYR A 95 -13.45 -3.68 7.80
C TYR A 95 -12.86 -2.78 8.87
N GLN A 96 -13.73 -2.12 9.64
CA GLN A 96 -13.39 -1.34 10.82
C GLN A 96 -13.94 -2.05 12.05
N ALA A 97 -13.05 -2.45 12.96
CA ALA A 97 -13.39 -2.93 14.29
C ALA A 97 -13.29 -1.77 15.27
N LYS A 98 -14.43 -1.32 15.80
CA LYS A 98 -14.52 -0.17 16.69
C LYS A 98 -14.25 -0.53 18.14
N GLY A 99 -13.91 0.47 18.96
CA GLY A 99 -13.63 0.28 20.39
C GLY A 99 -14.82 -0.22 21.22
N ASP A 100 -16.05 -0.13 20.68
CA ASP A 100 -17.26 -0.70 21.28
C ASP A 100 -17.47 -2.19 20.94
N GLY A 101 -16.57 -2.79 20.15
CA GLY A 101 -16.62 -4.19 19.71
C GLY A 101 -17.46 -4.43 18.45
N THR A 102 -18.05 -3.40 17.85
CA THR A 102 -18.75 -3.52 16.57
C THR A 102 -17.77 -3.62 15.41
N VAL A 103 -18.11 -4.42 14.39
CA VAL A 103 -17.35 -4.54 13.15
C VAL A 103 -18.24 -4.16 11.99
N VAL A 104 -17.79 -3.18 11.20
CA VAL A 104 -18.50 -2.69 10.02
C VAL A 104 -17.64 -2.79 8.78
N GLU A 105 -18.23 -3.19 7.65
CA GLU A 105 -17.59 -3.05 6.35
C GLU A 105 -17.66 -1.59 5.91
N VAL A 106 -16.52 -1.02 5.52
CA VAL A 106 -16.43 0.38 5.12
C VAL A 106 -16.54 0.48 3.59
N PRO A 107 -17.61 1.08 3.04
CA PRO A 107 -17.74 1.26 1.60
C PRO A 107 -16.65 2.17 1.06
N LEU A 108 -16.16 1.88 -0.14
CA LEU A 108 -15.10 2.67 -0.78
C LEU A 108 -15.48 4.14 -0.97
N SER A 109 -16.76 4.45 -1.17
CA SER A 109 -17.28 5.82 -1.27
C SER A 109 -17.26 6.60 0.05
N SER A 110 -17.05 5.92 1.18
CA SER A 110 -17.10 6.50 2.52
C SER A 110 -15.72 6.72 3.11
N LEU A 111 -14.66 6.31 2.41
CA LEU A 111 -13.26 6.37 2.87
C LEU A 111 -12.56 7.70 2.56
N ASP A 112 -13.25 8.63 1.89
CA ASP A 112 -12.76 10.00 1.68
C ASP A 112 -12.83 10.87 2.96
N GLY A 113 -13.53 10.40 4.00
CA GLY A 113 -13.61 11.03 5.33
C GLY A 113 -13.23 10.11 6.49
N ALA A 114 -12.67 8.92 6.19
CA ALA A 114 -12.18 7.93 7.15
C ALA A 114 -10.88 7.35 6.58
N ALA A 115 -9.88 8.20 6.44
CA ALA A 115 -8.66 7.82 5.76
C ALA A 115 -7.80 6.93 6.68
N PRO A 116 -7.33 5.78 6.19
CA PRO A 116 -6.43 4.93 6.96
C PRO A 116 -5.03 5.54 7.13
N LEU A 117 -4.39 5.19 8.24
CA LEU A 117 -3.02 5.58 8.63
C LEU A 117 -1.99 4.47 8.40
#